data_AF-A0A1Y4UE54-F1
#
_entry.id   AF-A0A1Y4UE54-F1
#
_cell.length_a   1.000
_cell.length_b   1.000
_cell.length_c   1.000
_cell.angle_alpha   90.00
_cell.angle_beta   90.00
_cell.angle_gamma   90.00
#
_symmetry.space_group_name_H-M   'P 1'
#
loop_
_entity.id
_entity.type
_entity.pdbx_description
1 polymer ?
#
loop_
_entity_poly.entity_id
_entity_poly.type
_entity_poly.pdbx_seq_one_letter_code
_entity_poly.pdbx_strand_id
1 'polypeptide(L)'
;MKYKFYSPIKGVLDYSDNCALDYESYFDEEAIEELDYISFDYLNQRELSFYEEIINGAIKNSWDYKSDEGKGLMYYFGYGDDDIELLEKVKSAYPKIETVGDNAYGVMECEISEKLNDNDIKILKEYFGGQYSDGWGEGFEQQGIKTREGTIYLSFWPDNFYIDTEKEFETRLNEEMESGIDFINFEM
;
A
#
# COMPACT_ATOMS: atom_id res chain seq x y z
N MET A 1 -11.01 -12.83 13.37
CA MET A 1 -11.67 -11.55 13.02
C MET A 1 -10.75 -10.80 12.08
N LYS A 2 -11.28 -10.03 11.12
CA LYS A 2 -10.43 -9.20 10.26
C LYS A 2 -10.23 -7.83 10.88
N TYR A 3 -9.03 -7.29 10.76
CA TYR A 3 -8.68 -5.94 11.18
C TYR A 3 -7.83 -5.33 10.08
N LYS A 4 -8.11 -4.09 9.70
CA LYS A 4 -7.49 -3.46 8.54
C LYS A 4 -6.81 -2.16 8.91
N PHE A 5 -5.67 -1.95 8.26
CA PHE A 5 -4.99 -0.67 8.23
C PHE A 5 -4.93 -0.17 6.77
N TYR A 6 -5.30 1.08 6.55
CA TYR A 6 -5.38 1.73 5.25
C TYR A 6 -4.24 2.74 5.10
N SER A 7 -3.64 2.78 3.91
CA SER A 7 -2.59 3.73 3.53
C SER A 7 -2.78 4.22 2.09
N PRO A 8 -2.27 5.42 1.75
CA PRO A 8 -2.28 5.87 0.36
C PRO A 8 -1.32 5.02 -0.48
N ILE A 9 -1.60 4.94 -1.78
CA ILE A 9 -0.75 4.30 -2.78
C ILE A 9 -0.61 5.20 -4.01
N LYS A 10 0.53 5.11 -4.69
CA LYS A 10 0.74 5.68 -6.03
C LYS A 10 1.34 4.62 -6.95
N GLY A 11 1.34 4.89 -8.25
CA GLY A 11 1.97 3.98 -9.20
C GLY A 11 2.38 4.66 -10.48
N VAL A 12 3.02 3.88 -11.35
CA VAL A 12 3.45 4.27 -12.68
C VAL A 12 3.04 3.18 -13.65
N LEU A 13 2.51 3.56 -14.82
CA LEU A 13 2.29 2.69 -15.95
C LEU A 13 3.36 2.95 -16.99
N ASP A 14 4.31 2.03 -17.12
CA ASP A 14 5.39 2.09 -18.09
C ASP A 14 5.04 1.36 -19.39
N TYR A 15 5.21 2.05 -20.52
CA TYR A 15 4.95 1.55 -21.87
C TYR A 15 6.20 0.97 -22.55
N SER A 16 7.38 1.11 -21.92
CA SER A 16 8.68 0.72 -22.49
C SER A 16 9.19 -0.65 -22.04
N ASP A 17 8.46 -1.36 -21.18
CA ASP A 17 8.90 -2.62 -20.57
C ASP A 17 10.24 -2.47 -19.82
N ASN A 18 10.40 -1.38 -19.07
CA ASN A 18 11.57 -1.06 -18.24
C ASN A 18 12.86 -0.92 -19.07
N CYS A 19 12.73 -0.52 -20.34
CA CYS A 19 13.89 -0.28 -21.22
C CYS A 19 14.49 1.12 -21.01
N ALA A 20 13.73 2.05 -20.42
CA ALA A 20 14.13 3.45 -20.28
C ALA A 20 14.62 3.82 -18.87
N LEU A 21 13.99 3.28 -17.82
CA LEU A 21 14.27 3.59 -16.41
C LEU A 21 14.25 2.31 -15.57
N ASP A 22 14.94 2.33 -14.43
CA ASP A 22 14.68 1.37 -13.35
C ASP A 22 13.57 1.90 -12.41
N TYR A 23 13.14 1.06 -11.47
CA TYR A 23 12.04 1.37 -10.55
C TYR A 23 12.25 2.69 -9.79
N GLU A 24 13.42 2.85 -9.17
CA GLU A 24 13.72 4.02 -8.33
C GLU A 24 13.71 5.31 -9.15
N SER A 25 14.19 5.25 -10.39
CA SER A 25 14.26 6.40 -11.28
C SER A 25 12.89 6.96 -11.69
N TYR A 26 11.78 6.19 -11.58
CA TYR A 26 10.44 6.74 -11.83
C TYR A 26 9.98 7.76 -10.79
N PHE A 27 10.63 7.76 -9.62
CA PHE A 27 10.30 8.64 -8.51
C PHE A 27 11.42 9.65 -8.21
N ASP A 28 12.41 9.75 -9.10
CA ASP A 28 13.50 10.73 -9.05
C ASP A 28 13.32 11.78 -10.17
N GLU A 29 13.09 13.04 -9.78
CA GLU A 29 12.91 14.16 -10.72
C GLU A 29 14.13 14.37 -11.62
N GLU A 30 15.35 14.19 -11.10
CA GLU A 30 16.59 14.40 -11.87
C GLU A 30 16.72 13.34 -12.97
N ALA A 31 16.39 12.08 -12.66
CA ALA A 31 16.43 10.98 -13.63
C ALA A 31 15.43 11.19 -14.78
N ILE A 32 14.29 11.81 -14.50
CA ILE A 32 13.25 12.10 -15.50
C ILE A 32 13.66 13.26 -16.41
N GLU A 33 14.32 14.29 -15.87
CA GLU A 33 14.81 15.43 -16.66
C GLU A 33 15.86 15.03 -17.70
N GLU A 34 16.59 13.94 -17.48
CA GLU A 34 17.58 13.40 -18.44
C GLU A 34 16.96 12.60 -19.59
N LEU A 35 15.66 12.30 -19.56
CA LEU A 35 15.00 11.51 -20.60
C LEU A 35 14.72 12.31 -21.88
N ASP A 36 15.17 11.78 -23.01
CA ASP A 36 14.83 12.30 -24.35
C ASP A 36 13.34 12.14 -24.70
N TYR A 37 12.65 11.18 -24.08
CA TYR A 37 11.22 10.91 -24.28
C TYR A 37 10.60 10.19 -23.07
N ILE A 38 9.48 10.70 -22.58
CA ILE A 38 8.69 10.08 -21.50
C ILE A 38 7.79 8.99 -22.10
N SER A 39 7.93 7.77 -21.61
CA SER A 39 7.19 6.59 -22.05
C SER A 39 6.42 5.91 -20.91
N PHE A 40 6.00 6.69 -19.92
CA PHE A 40 5.22 6.23 -18.78
C PHE A 40 4.23 7.31 -18.33
N ASP A 41 3.19 6.89 -17.62
CA ASP A 41 2.24 7.79 -16.94
C ASP A 41 2.21 7.52 -15.44
N TYR A 42 2.12 8.57 -14.64
CA TYR A 42 1.81 8.44 -13.22
C TYR A 42 0.34 8.04 -13.04
N LEU A 43 0.09 7.06 -12.17
CA LEU A 43 -1.24 6.62 -11.79
C LEU A 43 -1.57 7.15 -10.40
N ASN A 44 -2.64 7.93 -10.31
CA ASN A 44 -3.23 8.31 -9.03
C ASN A 44 -4.12 7.17 -8.48
N GLN A 45 -4.63 7.36 -7.25
CA GLN A 45 -5.46 6.36 -6.57
C GLN A 45 -6.71 5.96 -7.35
N ARG A 46 -7.33 6.90 -8.07
CA ARG A 46 -8.51 6.63 -8.89
C ARG A 46 -8.15 5.74 -10.07
N GLU A 47 -7.05 6.02 -10.74
CA GLU A 47 -6.59 5.22 -11.88
C GLU A 47 -6.16 3.82 -11.45
N LEU A 48 -5.51 3.69 -10.29
CA LEU A 48 -5.14 2.41 -9.71
C LEU A 48 -6.34 1.52 -9.37
N SER A 49 -7.51 2.09 -9.09
CA SER A 49 -8.74 1.31 -8.82
C SER A 49 -9.13 0.39 -9.98
N PHE A 50 -8.83 0.78 -11.22
CA PHE A 50 -9.10 -0.05 -12.40
C PHE A 50 -8.23 -1.31 -12.47
N TYR A 51 -7.16 -1.36 -11.68
CA TYR A 51 -6.18 -2.45 -11.67
C TYR A 51 -6.25 -3.29 -10.38
N GLU A 52 -7.27 -3.11 -9.54
CA GLU A 52 -7.38 -3.82 -8.25
C GLU A 52 -7.23 -5.35 -8.37
N GLU A 53 -7.92 -5.96 -9.32
CA GLU A 53 -7.87 -7.42 -9.49
C GLU A 53 -6.45 -7.90 -9.86
N ILE A 54 -5.79 -7.24 -10.82
CA ILE A 54 -4.48 -7.67 -11.29
C ILE A 54 -3.40 -7.39 -10.25
N ILE A 55 -3.50 -6.28 -9.53
CA ILE A 55 -2.58 -5.92 -8.44
C ILE A 55 -2.72 -6.92 -7.29
N ASN A 56 -3.95 -7.20 -6.83
CA ASN A 56 -4.17 -8.18 -5.77
C ASN A 56 -3.74 -9.59 -6.20
N GLY A 57 -3.90 -9.93 -7.48
CA GLY A 57 -3.35 -11.16 -8.05
C GLY A 57 -1.83 -11.23 -7.95
N ALA A 58 -1.13 -10.15 -8.31
CA ALA A 58 0.32 -10.05 -8.21
C ALA A 58 0.81 -10.14 -6.75
N ILE A 59 0.19 -9.39 -5.84
CA ILE A 59 0.51 -9.43 -4.40
C ILE A 59 0.34 -10.85 -3.88
N LYS A 60 -0.80 -11.50 -4.15
CA LYS A 60 -1.07 -12.88 -3.73
C LYS A 60 -0.02 -13.87 -4.24
N ASN A 61 0.45 -13.68 -5.47
CA ASN A 61 1.45 -14.55 -6.09
C ASN A 61 2.88 -14.30 -5.56
N SER A 62 3.15 -13.15 -4.94
CA SER A 62 4.43 -12.87 -4.29
C SER A 62 4.62 -13.63 -2.97
N TRP A 63 3.55 -14.16 -2.39
CA TRP A 63 3.59 -14.85 -1.09
C TRP A 63 3.97 -16.33 -1.23
N ASP A 64 4.95 -16.75 -0.42
CA ASP A 64 5.23 -18.15 -0.17
C ASP A 64 4.57 -18.60 1.14
N TYR A 65 3.27 -18.91 1.03
CA TYR A 65 2.42 -19.39 2.13
C TYR A 65 2.95 -20.62 2.87
N LYS A 66 3.91 -21.35 2.30
CA LYS A 66 4.53 -22.51 2.97
C LYS A 66 5.67 -22.08 3.86
N SER A 67 6.53 -21.17 3.41
CA SER A 67 7.70 -20.74 4.18
C SER A 67 7.33 -19.78 5.30
N ASP A 68 6.28 -18.97 5.12
CA ASP A 68 5.78 -18.05 6.15
C ASP A 68 4.75 -18.70 7.12
N GLU A 69 4.51 -20.02 6.99
CA GLU A 69 3.51 -20.78 7.75
C GLU A 69 2.07 -20.21 7.69
N GLY A 70 1.75 -19.46 6.63
CA GLY A 70 0.48 -18.77 6.48
C GLY A 70 0.35 -17.52 7.34
N LYS A 71 1.42 -17.04 7.97
CA LYS A 71 1.42 -15.83 8.83
C LYS A 71 1.69 -14.54 8.04
N GLY A 72 2.13 -14.62 6.79
CA GLY A 72 2.52 -13.46 6.00
C GLY A 72 3.58 -12.63 6.71
N LEU A 73 3.41 -11.31 6.76
CA LEU A 73 4.38 -10.42 7.42
C LEU A 73 4.56 -10.73 8.91
N MET A 74 3.54 -11.24 9.60
CA MET A 74 3.66 -11.61 11.01
C MET A 74 4.66 -12.75 11.25
N TYR A 75 5.07 -13.50 10.22
CA TYR A 75 6.16 -14.47 10.34
C TYR A 75 7.50 -13.80 10.69
N TYR A 76 7.71 -12.56 10.23
CA TYR A 76 8.95 -11.80 10.39
C TYR A 76 8.87 -10.76 11.52
N PHE A 77 7.77 -10.74 12.26
CA PHE A 77 7.55 -9.80 13.34
C PHE A 77 8.30 -10.23 14.61
N GLY A 78 9.17 -9.37 15.16
CA GLY A 78 9.79 -9.60 16.47
C GLY A 78 11.05 -8.79 16.77
N TYR A 79 11.01 -8.03 17.87
CA TYR A 79 12.05 -7.29 18.58
C TYR A 79 11.70 -6.97 20.09
N GLY A 80 11.18 -7.92 20.90
CA GLY A 80 10.88 -7.65 22.32
C GLY A 80 9.78 -8.50 22.97
N ASP A 81 9.54 -8.29 24.28
CA ASP A 81 8.50 -8.99 25.07
C ASP A 81 7.07 -8.62 24.62
N ASP A 82 6.84 -7.35 24.25
CA ASP A 82 5.55 -6.87 23.73
C ASP A 82 5.15 -7.59 22.41
N ASP A 83 6.12 -8.14 21.69
CA ASP A 83 5.87 -8.82 20.42
C ASP A 83 5.28 -10.22 20.59
N ILE A 84 5.57 -10.88 21.72
CA ILE A 84 5.03 -12.22 22.00
C ILE A 84 3.51 -12.13 22.15
N GLU A 85 3.02 -11.13 22.89
CA GLU A 85 1.58 -10.93 23.07
C GLU A 85 0.90 -10.57 21.73
N LEU A 86 1.53 -9.74 20.92
CA LEU A 86 1.02 -9.40 19.58
C LEU A 86 0.98 -10.60 18.62
N LEU A 87 1.97 -11.50 18.66
CA LEU A 87 1.96 -12.74 17.87
C LEU A 87 0.86 -13.72 18.32
N GLU A 88 0.45 -13.66 19.59
CA GLU A 88 -0.72 -14.41 20.06
C GLU A 88 -2.03 -13.81 19.55
N LYS A 89 -2.11 -12.48 19.40
CA LYS A 89 -3.29 -11.75 18.95
C LYS A 89 -3.45 -11.74 17.43
N VAL A 90 -2.36 -11.56 16.68
CA VAL A 90 -2.35 -11.34 15.22
C VAL A 90 -1.79 -12.58 14.53
N LYS A 91 -2.69 -13.38 13.94
CA LYS A 91 -2.37 -14.66 13.31
C LYS A 91 -1.74 -14.53 11.95
N SER A 92 -2.11 -13.50 11.20
CA SER A 92 -1.51 -13.19 9.91
C SER A 92 -1.69 -11.72 9.56
N ALA A 93 -0.84 -11.21 8.68
CA ALA A 93 -0.99 -9.90 8.07
C ALA A 93 -0.54 -9.99 6.60
N TYR A 94 -1.46 -9.64 5.69
CA TYR A 94 -1.19 -9.61 4.27
C TYR A 94 -1.57 -8.25 3.67
N PRO A 95 -0.66 -7.62 2.93
CA PRO A 95 -1.00 -6.46 2.14
C PRO A 95 -1.92 -6.86 0.99
N LYS A 96 -2.73 -5.91 0.56
CA LYS A 96 -3.57 -5.92 -0.64
C LYS A 96 -3.88 -4.48 -1.01
N ILE A 97 -4.63 -4.27 -2.08
CA ILE A 97 -5.29 -3.00 -2.31
C ILE A 97 -6.82 -3.19 -2.26
N GLU A 98 -7.53 -2.16 -1.83
CA GLU A 98 -9.00 -2.11 -1.87
C GLU A 98 -9.44 -0.77 -2.47
N THR A 99 -10.44 -0.80 -3.34
CA THR A 99 -11.13 0.41 -3.80
C THR A 99 -12.16 0.84 -2.76
N VAL A 100 -12.03 2.07 -2.27
CA VAL A 100 -12.99 2.74 -1.39
C VAL A 100 -13.50 3.98 -2.08
N GLY A 101 -14.80 4.01 -2.39
CA GLY A 101 -15.37 5.00 -3.30
C GLY A 101 -14.83 4.77 -4.72
N ASP A 102 -14.14 5.78 -5.27
CA ASP A 102 -13.50 5.72 -6.58
C ASP A 102 -11.96 5.55 -6.49
N ASN A 103 -11.40 5.47 -5.28
CA ASN A 103 -9.95 5.52 -5.05
C ASN A 103 -9.44 4.19 -4.49
N ALA A 104 -8.29 3.72 -4.99
CA ALA A 104 -7.57 2.58 -4.43
C ALA A 104 -6.67 2.99 -3.25
N TYR A 105 -6.64 2.15 -2.23
CA TYR A 105 -5.80 2.29 -1.05
C TYR A 105 -5.04 1.00 -0.79
N GLY A 106 -3.83 1.14 -0.26
CA GLY A 106 -3.10 0.02 0.33
C GLY A 106 -3.80 -0.42 1.59
N VAL A 107 -3.95 -1.73 1.77
CA VAL A 107 -4.59 -2.32 2.95
C VAL A 107 -3.71 -3.40 3.52
N MET A 108 -3.31 -3.25 4.77
CA MET A 108 -2.81 -4.36 5.57
C MET A 108 -4.00 -5.07 6.21
N GLU A 109 -4.34 -6.26 5.71
CA GLU A 109 -5.41 -7.07 6.29
C GLU A 109 -4.83 -8.08 7.29
N CYS A 110 -5.14 -7.86 8.56
CA CYS A 110 -4.76 -8.74 9.65
C CYS A 110 -5.88 -9.73 9.98
N GLU A 111 -5.52 -10.98 10.28
CA GLU A 111 -6.38 -11.91 11.00
C GLU A 111 -6.04 -11.87 12.50
N ILE A 112 -6.99 -11.43 13.32
CA ILE A 112 -6.82 -11.30 14.77
C ILE A 112 -7.74 -12.27 15.55
N SER A 113 -7.25 -12.80 16.67
CA SER A 113 -8.02 -13.65 17.59
C SER A 113 -8.77 -12.88 18.66
N GLU A 114 -8.36 -11.64 18.96
CA GLU A 114 -9.00 -10.77 19.93
C GLU A 114 -8.82 -9.30 19.55
N LYS A 115 -9.48 -8.39 20.29
CA LYS A 115 -9.45 -6.96 20.00
C LYS A 115 -8.08 -6.36 20.34
N LEU A 116 -7.52 -5.61 19.40
CA LEU A 116 -6.28 -4.85 19.59
C LEU A 116 -6.54 -3.62 20.47
N ASN A 117 -5.63 -3.36 21.40
CA ASN A 117 -5.60 -2.12 22.18
C ASN A 117 -4.79 -1.03 21.46
N ASP A 118 -4.77 0.19 22.00
CA ASP A 118 -4.10 1.33 21.36
C ASP A 118 -2.58 1.13 21.22
N ASN A 119 -1.95 0.42 22.16
CA ASN A 119 -0.52 0.08 22.09
C ASN A 119 -0.25 -0.98 20.99
N ASP A 120 -1.08 -2.01 20.91
CA ASP A 120 -1.03 -3.03 19.85
C ASP A 120 -1.12 -2.35 18.46
N ILE A 121 -2.09 -1.44 18.30
CA ILE A 121 -2.30 -0.67 17.06
C ILE A 121 -1.07 0.17 16.73
N LYS A 122 -0.49 0.86 17.72
CA LYS A 122 0.69 1.71 17.52
C LYS A 122 1.88 0.88 17.01
N ILE A 123 2.19 -0.23 17.66
CA ILE A 123 3.30 -1.11 17.28
C ILE A 123 3.09 -1.65 15.85
N LEU A 124 1.87 -2.11 15.53
CA LEU A 124 1.56 -2.61 14.21
C LEU A 124 1.68 -1.54 13.13
N LYS A 125 1.27 -0.29 13.39
CA LYS A 125 1.46 0.83 12.45
C LYS A 125 2.93 1.10 12.17
N GLU A 126 3.76 1.14 13.21
CA GLU A 126 5.21 1.33 13.07
C GLU A 126 5.84 0.18 12.28
N TYR A 127 5.46 -1.06 12.58
CA TYR A 127 5.96 -2.24 11.89
C TYR A 127 5.55 -2.27 10.41
N PHE A 128 4.27 -2.08 10.09
CA PHE A 128 3.79 -2.09 8.71
C PHE A 128 4.33 -0.92 7.90
N GLY A 129 4.51 0.25 8.53
CA GLY A 129 5.18 1.37 7.87
C GLY A 129 6.63 1.03 7.51
N GLY A 130 7.37 0.40 8.43
CA GLY A 130 8.72 -0.12 8.13
C GLY A 130 8.71 -1.16 7.01
N GLN A 131 7.72 -2.06 6.98
CA GLN A 131 7.57 -3.04 5.90
C GLN A 131 7.28 -2.39 4.55
N TYR A 132 6.51 -1.30 4.49
CA TYR A 132 6.25 -0.58 3.25
C TYR A 132 7.45 0.23 2.77
N SER A 133 8.27 0.79 3.68
CA SER A 133 9.39 1.66 3.29
C SER A 133 10.68 0.94 2.86
N ASP A 134 11.07 -0.15 3.52
CA ASP A 134 12.43 -0.75 3.43
C ASP A 134 12.39 -2.29 3.61
N GLY A 135 11.20 -2.88 3.45
CA GLY A 135 10.93 -4.29 3.72
C GLY A 135 10.20 -4.97 2.56
N TRP A 136 9.06 -5.59 2.84
CA TRP A 136 8.24 -6.22 1.80
C TRP A 136 7.84 -5.24 0.68
N GLY A 137 7.53 -3.99 1.01
CA GLY A 137 7.17 -2.94 0.05
C GLY A 137 8.26 -2.77 -0.99
N GLU A 138 9.48 -2.39 -0.56
CA GLU A 138 10.64 -2.24 -1.45
C GLU A 138 10.85 -3.44 -2.37
N GLY A 139 10.81 -4.67 -1.82
CA GLY A 139 10.99 -5.89 -2.61
C GLY A 139 9.84 -6.20 -3.58
N PHE A 140 8.62 -5.81 -3.27
CA PHE A 140 7.44 -6.01 -4.12
C PHE A 140 7.32 -4.91 -5.19
N GLU A 141 7.58 -3.66 -4.83
CA GLU A 141 7.43 -2.49 -5.69
C GLU A 141 8.37 -2.54 -6.91
N GLN A 142 9.55 -3.14 -6.76
CA GLN A 142 10.49 -3.41 -7.86
C GLN A 142 9.98 -4.48 -8.85
N GLN A 143 8.90 -5.20 -8.54
CA GLN A 143 8.34 -6.24 -9.40
C GLN A 143 7.20 -5.69 -10.26
N GLY A 144 7.55 -5.30 -11.49
CA GLY A 144 6.58 -4.79 -12.45
C GLY A 144 5.43 -5.78 -12.74
N ILE A 145 4.20 -5.28 -12.68
CA ILE A 145 2.96 -6.03 -12.91
C ILE A 145 2.54 -5.85 -14.36
N LYS A 146 2.64 -6.92 -15.17
CA LYS A 146 2.29 -6.86 -16.59
C LYS A 146 0.78 -6.71 -16.80
N THR A 147 0.38 -5.70 -17.55
CA THR A 147 -0.98 -5.45 -18.03
C THR A 147 -1.02 -5.51 -19.56
N ARG A 148 -2.18 -5.25 -20.17
CA ARG A 148 -2.28 -5.16 -21.64
C ARG A 148 -1.73 -3.82 -22.14
N GLU A 149 -1.83 -2.78 -21.33
CA GLU A 149 -1.46 -1.41 -21.64
C GLU A 149 0.03 -1.15 -21.42
N GLY A 150 0.65 -1.83 -20.45
CA GLY A 150 2.05 -1.65 -20.07
C GLY A 150 2.41 -2.41 -18.79
N THR A 151 3.47 -1.99 -18.12
CA THR A 151 3.91 -2.56 -16.83
C THR A 151 3.60 -1.57 -15.70
N ILE A 152 2.86 -2.02 -14.69
CA ILE A 152 2.57 -1.21 -13.51
C ILE A 152 3.65 -1.43 -12.46
N TYR A 153 4.20 -0.33 -11.94
CA TYR A 153 4.99 -0.30 -10.72
C TYR A 153 4.20 0.45 -9.65
N LEU A 154 4.20 -0.06 -8.42
CA LEU A 154 3.46 0.52 -7.31
C LEU A 154 4.43 1.13 -6.30
N SER A 155 3.93 2.08 -5.51
CA SER A 155 4.56 2.56 -4.29
C SER A 155 3.52 2.59 -3.18
N PHE A 156 3.75 1.76 -2.15
CA PHE A 156 3.01 1.70 -0.89
C PHE A 156 3.51 2.73 0.13
N TRP A 157 4.62 3.40 -0.17
CA TRP A 157 5.22 4.44 0.66
C TRP A 157 5.36 5.78 -0.10
N PRO A 158 4.24 6.43 -0.49
CA PRO A 158 4.28 7.76 -1.12
C PRO A 158 4.68 8.86 -0.13
N ASP A 159 5.04 10.05 -0.63
CA ASP A 159 5.53 11.17 0.19
C ASP A 159 4.52 11.67 1.24
N ASN A 160 3.22 11.49 0.96
CA ASN A 160 2.12 11.80 1.88
C ASN A 160 1.67 10.59 2.71
N PHE A 161 2.57 9.64 2.98
CA PHE A 161 2.25 8.39 3.65
C PHE A 161 1.56 8.60 5.01
N TYR A 162 0.53 7.79 5.24
CA TYR A 162 -0.08 7.55 6.54
C TYR A 162 -0.53 6.08 6.63
N ILE A 163 -0.78 5.62 7.86
CA ILE A 163 -1.42 4.34 8.09
C ILE A 163 -2.50 4.49 9.16
N ASP A 164 -3.74 4.28 8.75
CA ASP A 164 -4.93 4.51 9.55
C ASP A 164 -5.65 3.18 9.81
N THR A 165 -6.17 2.99 11.00
CA THR A 165 -7.17 1.95 11.26
C THR A 165 -8.43 2.27 10.46
N GLU A 166 -9.28 1.27 10.22
CA GLU A 166 -10.56 1.48 9.50
C GLU A 166 -11.37 2.68 10.04
N LYS A 167 -11.42 2.85 11.37
CA LYS A 167 -12.11 3.99 12.00
C LYS A 167 -11.44 5.34 11.74
N GLU A 168 -10.12 5.41 11.84
CA GLU A 168 -9.37 6.65 11.56
C GLU A 168 -9.51 7.02 10.08
N PHE A 169 -9.47 6.01 9.21
CA PHE A 169 -9.62 6.17 7.77
C PHE A 169 -11.03 6.65 7.38
N GLU A 170 -12.09 6.08 7.97
CA GLU A 170 -13.46 6.58 7.81
C GLU A 170 -13.59 8.04 8.26
N THR A 171 -12.95 8.41 9.36
CA THR A 171 -12.95 9.79 9.86
C THR A 171 -12.28 10.72 8.86
N ARG A 172 -11.10 10.34 8.33
CA ARG A 172 -10.38 11.08 7.29
C ARG A 172 -11.23 11.29 6.04
N LEU A 173 -11.87 10.24 5.52
CA LEU A 173 -12.70 10.35 4.32
C LEU A 173 -13.87 11.32 4.53
N ASN A 174 -14.48 11.33 5.72
CA ASN A 174 -15.54 12.28 6.04
C ASN A 174 -15.04 13.73 6.07
N GLU A 175 -13.88 13.98 6.69
CA GLU A 175 -13.26 15.32 6.73
C GLU A 175 -12.87 15.82 5.33
N GLU A 176 -12.37 14.94 4.46
CA GLU A 176 -12.04 15.27 3.07
C GLU A 176 -13.29 15.59 2.24
N MET A 177 -14.39 14.85 2.44
CA MET A 177 -15.67 15.16 1.79
C MET A 177 -16.25 16.50 2.27
N GLU A 178 -16.22 16.76 3.59
CA GLU A 178 -16.72 18.02 4.17
C GLU A 178 -15.91 19.23 3.67
N SER A 179 -14.57 19.13 3.68
CA SER A 179 -13.71 20.20 3.15
C SER A 179 -13.91 20.42 1.64
N GLY A 180 -14.10 19.36 0.86
CA GLY A 180 -14.42 19.47 -0.57
C GLY A 180 -15.78 20.15 -0.86
N ILE A 181 -16.77 19.96 0.01
CA ILE A 181 -18.08 20.63 -0.09
C ILE A 181 -17.96 22.14 0.20
N ASP A 182 -17.12 22.52 1.15
CA ASP A 182 -16.89 23.94 1.47
C ASP A 182 -16.25 24.71 0.32
N PHE A 183 -15.37 24.09 -0.49
CA PHE A 183 -14.83 24.73 -1.70
C PHE A 183 -15.89 24.95 -2.79
N ILE A 184 -16.85 24.04 -2.95
CA ILE A 184 -17.94 24.19 -3.94
C ILE A 184 -18.90 25.33 -3.54
N ASN A 185 -19.14 25.53 -2.24
CA ASN A 185 -20.02 26.58 -1.74
C ASN A 185 -19.43 28.00 -1.82
N PHE A 186 -18.12 28.14 -2.08
CA PHE A 186 -17.49 29.44 -2.30
C PHE A 186 -17.46 29.88 -3.78
N GLU A 187 -17.79 29.00 -4.74
CA GLU A 187 -17.85 29.32 -6.17
C GLU A 187 -19.28 29.60 -6.70
N MET A 188 -20.28 29.79 -5.82
CA MET A 188 -21.66 30.14 -6.18
C MET A 188 -22.05 31.58 -5.85
#